data_AF-A0A2P0QEQ5-F1
#
_entry.id   AF-A0A2P0QEQ5-F1
#
_cell.length_a   1.000
_cell.length_b   1.000
_cell.length_c   1.000
_cell.angle_alpha   90.00
_cell.angle_beta   90.00
_cell.angle_gamma   90.00
#
_symmetry.space_group_name_H-M   'P 1'
#
loop_
_entity.id
_entity.type
_entity.pdbx_description
1 polymer ?
#
loop_
_entity_poly.entity_id
_entity_poly.type
_entity_poly.pdbx_seq_one_letter_code
_entity_poly.pdbx_strand_id
1 'polypeptide(L)'
;MGHRSGVLTTTEGFVMSTTELTVQGMSCGACVKHVKAALVALPGVVDVTVELKTGQVSVSGSPDEKSLVNALNEAGYPAELAVTVRDSTPSAQTGRGCCCR
;
A
#
# COMPACT_ATOMS: atom_id res chain seq x y z
N MET A 1 1.87 41.11 2.40
CA MET A 1 2.45 39.92 3.05
C MET A 1 1.34 39.13 3.73
N GLY A 2 1.26 37.82 3.50
CA GLY A 2 0.34 36.90 4.20
C GLY A 2 -0.64 36.18 3.27
N HIS A 3 -0.13 35.34 2.36
CA HIS A 3 -0.96 34.40 1.61
C HIS A 3 -1.60 33.42 2.58
N ARG A 4 -2.91 33.57 2.83
CA ARG A 4 -3.76 32.55 3.45
C ARG A 4 -3.82 31.35 2.50
N SER A 5 -2.84 30.45 2.58
CA SER A 5 -3.03 29.04 2.20
C SER A 5 -4.06 28.48 3.20
N GLY A 6 -5.29 28.12 2.86
CA GLY A 6 -5.78 27.74 1.55
C GLY A 6 -5.27 26.34 1.19
N VAL A 7 -5.68 25.32 1.93
CA VAL A 7 -6.30 24.12 1.33
C VAL A 7 -7.09 23.34 2.37
N LEU A 8 -8.20 22.82 1.85
CA LEU A 8 -9.28 22.10 2.47
C LEU A 8 -8.76 20.90 3.27
N THR A 9 -9.30 20.69 4.47
CA THR A 9 -9.42 19.36 5.06
C THR A 9 -10.43 18.59 4.20
N THR A 10 -10.02 18.21 2.99
CA THR A 10 -10.80 17.37 2.08
C THR A 10 -11.09 16.08 2.80
N THR A 11 -12.29 16.00 3.35
CA THR A 11 -12.98 14.73 3.50
C THR A 11 -13.28 14.26 2.08
N GLU A 12 -13.24 12.94 1.87
CA GLU A 12 -13.93 12.23 0.79
C GLU A 12 -13.11 11.93 -0.48
N GLY A 13 -12.03 11.18 -0.31
CA GLY A 13 -11.65 10.14 -1.26
C GLY A 13 -11.79 8.80 -0.57
N PHE A 14 -12.86 8.05 -0.84
CA PHE A 14 -12.87 6.61 -0.60
C PHE A 14 -11.98 5.98 -1.70
N VAL A 15 -10.66 6.13 -1.53
CA VAL A 15 -9.68 5.56 -2.45
C VAL A 15 -9.40 4.15 -1.96
N MET A 16 -10.08 3.17 -2.55
CA MET A 16 -9.65 1.77 -2.44
C MET A 16 -8.25 1.69 -3.05
N SER A 17 -7.24 1.58 -2.19
CA SER A 17 -5.84 1.53 -2.57
C SER A 17 -5.34 0.11 -2.39
N THR A 18 -4.48 -0.35 -3.29
CA THR A 18 -3.79 -1.63 -3.12
C THR A 18 -2.38 -1.35 -2.62
N THR A 19 -2.10 -1.86 -1.43
CA THR A 19 -0.81 -1.78 -0.76
C THR A 19 -0.09 -3.10 -0.92
N GLU A 20 1.06 -3.08 -1.60
CA GLU A 20 1.94 -4.24 -1.71
C GLU A 20 3.00 -4.20 -0.61
N LEU A 21 3.16 -5.32 0.09
CA LEU A 21 4.18 -5.55 1.10
C LEU A 21 5.03 -6.76 0.70
N THR A 22 6.31 -6.72 0.99
CA THR A 22 7.22 -7.87 0.86
C THR A 22 7.53 -8.39 2.26
N VAL A 23 7.20 -9.65 2.54
CA VAL A 23 7.49 -10.27 3.84
C VAL A 23 8.70 -11.18 3.71
N GLN A 24 9.72 -10.93 4.54
CA GLN A 24 10.90 -11.77 4.59
C GLN A 24 10.66 -12.97 5.52
N GLY A 25 11.15 -14.15 5.11
CA GLY A 25 11.06 -15.36 5.94
C GLY A 25 9.79 -16.19 5.77
N MET A 26 8.94 -15.91 4.77
CA MET A 26 7.80 -16.78 4.42
C MET A 26 8.29 -18.07 3.74
N SER A 27 8.70 -19.05 4.53
CA SER A 27 9.22 -20.33 4.02
C SER A 27 8.17 -21.46 3.96
N CYS A 28 6.99 -21.27 4.54
CA CYS A 28 5.97 -22.31 4.62
C CYS A 28 4.54 -21.77 4.47
N GLY A 29 3.64 -22.55 3.86
CA GLY A 29 2.23 -22.20 3.70
C GLY A 29 1.46 -22.01 5.01
N ALA A 30 1.98 -22.53 6.14
CA ALA A 30 1.44 -22.26 7.47
C ALA A 30 1.72 -20.80 7.92
N CYS A 31 2.92 -20.28 7.65
CA CYS A 31 3.30 -18.90 7.99
C CYS A 31 2.43 -17.90 7.23
N VAL A 32 2.14 -18.17 5.95
CA VAL A 32 1.27 -17.34 5.13
C VAL A 32 -0.14 -17.22 5.70
N LYS A 33 -0.72 -18.33 6.16
CA LYS A 33 -2.06 -18.32 6.74
C LYS A 33 -2.11 -17.46 8.01
N HIS A 34 -1.06 -17.53 8.83
CA HIS A 34 -0.95 -16.73 10.06
C HIS A 34 -0.82 -15.23 9.75
N VAL A 35 0.08 -14.88 8.82
CA VAL A 35 0.29 -13.51 8.33
C VAL A 35 -1.00 -12.94 7.74
N LYS A 36 -1.66 -13.69 6.85
CA LYS A 36 -2.93 -13.28 6.25
C LYS A 36 -4.02 -13.06 7.31
N ALA A 37 -4.12 -13.95 8.30
CA ALA A 37 -5.09 -13.81 9.39
C ALA A 37 -4.85 -12.56 10.23
N ALA A 38 -3.59 -12.21 10.51
CA ALA A 38 -3.24 -10.98 11.22
C ALA A 38 -3.60 -9.73 10.41
N LEU A 39 -3.41 -9.74 9.09
CA LEU A 39 -3.71 -8.61 8.23
C LEU A 39 -5.22 -8.40 8.04
N VAL A 40 -6.00 -9.45 7.80
CA VAL A 40 -7.47 -9.32 7.67
C VAL A 40 -8.16 -8.91 8.96
N ALA A 41 -7.48 -9.05 10.11
CA ALA A 41 -7.99 -8.59 11.39
C ALA A 41 -7.85 -7.06 11.57
N LEU A 42 -7.06 -6.39 10.71
CA LEU A 42 -6.86 -4.94 10.79
C LEU A 42 -8.04 -4.16 10.17
N PRO A 43 -8.43 -3.02 10.78
CA PRO A 43 -9.47 -2.17 10.23
C PRO A 43 -9.00 -1.55 8.90
N GLY A 44 -9.89 -1.55 7.90
CA GLY A 44 -9.61 -0.99 6.57
C GLY A 44 -9.11 -2.00 5.54
N VAL A 45 -8.84 -3.26 5.93
CA VAL A 45 -8.52 -4.34 4.98
C VAL A 45 -9.80 -4.90 4.37
N VAL A 46 -9.86 -4.94 3.04
CA VAL A 46 -10.98 -5.50 2.27
C VAL A 46 -10.60 -6.86 1.69
N ASP A 47 -9.41 -6.97 1.09
CA ASP A 47 -8.89 -8.22 0.56
C ASP A 47 -7.38 -8.36 0.81
N VAL A 48 -6.92 -9.60 0.95
CA VAL A 48 -5.49 -9.93 1.12
C VAL A 48 -5.13 -11.09 0.21
N THR A 49 -4.24 -10.81 -0.71
CA THR A 49 -3.63 -11.77 -1.63
C THR A 49 -2.16 -11.97 -1.25
N VAL A 50 -1.71 -13.22 -1.19
CA VAL A 50 -0.31 -13.56 -0.84
C VAL A 50 0.29 -14.42 -1.94
N GLU A 51 1.42 -13.97 -2.50
CA GLU A 51 2.19 -14.62 -3.56
C GLU A 51 3.47 -15.22 -2.97
N LEU A 52 3.43 -16.51 -2.64
CA LEU A 52 4.59 -17.25 -2.08
C LEU A 52 5.79 -17.32 -3.03
N LYS A 53 5.56 -17.27 -4.35
CA LYS A 53 6.62 -17.38 -5.35
C LYS A 53 7.59 -16.20 -5.32
N THR A 54 7.07 -15.01 -5.00
CA THR A 54 7.82 -13.76 -4.94
C THR A 54 7.98 -13.24 -3.51
N GLY A 55 7.25 -13.80 -2.54
CA GLY A 55 7.21 -13.29 -1.16
C GLY A 55 6.41 -12.00 -1.01
N GLN A 56 5.53 -11.71 -1.98
CA GLN A 56 4.74 -10.48 -2.01
C GLN A 56 3.35 -10.69 -1.41
N VAL A 57 2.83 -9.65 -0.78
CA VAL A 57 1.52 -9.59 -0.13
C VAL A 57 0.82 -8.34 -0.65
N SER A 58 -0.28 -8.52 -1.36
CA SER A 58 -1.15 -7.45 -1.81
C SER A 58 -2.32 -7.31 -0.85
N VAL A 59 -2.50 -6.13 -0.29
CA VAL A 59 -3.62 -5.79 0.61
C VAL A 59 -4.45 -4.71 -0.06
N SER A 60 -5.70 -5.01 -0.36
CA SER A 60 -6.65 -4.04 -0.94
C SER A 60 -7.50 -3.43 0.16
N GLY A 61 -7.62 -2.10 0.17
CA GLY A 61 -8.49 -1.37 1.07
C GLY A 61 -8.00 0.02 1.41
N SER A 62 -8.21 0.42 2.66
CA SER A 62 -7.66 1.65 3.25
C SER A 62 -6.94 1.37 4.59
N PRO A 63 -6.12 0.31 4.70
CA PRO A 63 -5.38 0.06 5.93
C PRO A 63 -4.24 1.06 6.13
N ASP A 64 -3.93 1.33 7.38
CA ASP A 64 -2.79 2.16 7.73
C ASP A 64 -1.47 1.39 7.49
N GLU A 65 -0.63 1.92 6.61
CA GLU A 65 0.62 1.29 6.16
C GLU A 65 1.55 0.92 7.33
N LYS A 66 1.64 1.79 8.34
CA LYS A 66 2.45 1.53 9.52
C LYS A 66 1.84 0.42 10.39
N SER A 67 0.52 0.41 10.51
CA SER A 67 -0.19 -0.62 11.29
C SER A 67 0.00 -2.01 10.69
N LEU A 68 0.01 -2.13 9.36
CA LEU A 68 0.31 -3.39 8.66
C LEU A 68 1.71 -3.91 8.99
N VAL A 69 2.72 -3.05 8.87
CA VAL A 69 4.12 -3.43 9.15
C VAL A 69 4.31 -3.78 10.64
N ASN A 70 3.71 -3.00 11.54
CA ASN A 70 3.82 -3.23 12.98
C ASN A 70 3.19 -4.56 13.39
N ALA A 71 1.97 -4.86 12.92
CA ALA A 71 1.29 -6.12 13.21
C ALA A 71 2.12 -7.34 12.76
N LEU A 72 2.79 -7.24 11.61
CA LEU A 72 3.66 -8.30 11.10
C LEU A 72 4.96 -8.40 11.91
N ASN A 73 5.55 -7.27 12.29
CA ASN A 73 6.75 -7.23 13.13
C ASN A 73 6.49 -7.85 14.51
N GLU A 74 5.36 -7.51 15.14
CA GLU A 74 4.90 -8.07 16.41
C GLU A 74 4.62 -9.58 16.32
N ALA A 75 4.15 -10.05 15.16
CA ALA A 75 3.97 -11.47 14.87
C ALA A 75 5.30 -12.21 14.55
N GLY A 76 6.44 -11.51 14.51
CA GLY A 76 7.76 -12.08 14.21
C GLY A 76 8.05 -12.24 12.72
N TYR A 77 7.29 -11.56 11.86
CA TYR A 77 7.43 -11.60 10.40
C TYR A 77 7.80 -10.20 9.88
N PRO A 78 9.09 -9.86 9.74
CA PRO A 78 9.49 -8.56 9.22
C PRO A 78 8.98 -8.38 7.78
N ALA A 79 8.26 -7.28 7.56
CA ALA A 79 7.68 -6.93 6.28
C ALA A 79 8.03 -5.49 5.90
N GLU A 80 8.23 -5.27 4.60
CA GLU A 80 8.56 -3.97 4.03
C GLU A 80 7.49 -3.56 3.03
N LEU A 81 7.13 -2.27 3.01
CA LEU A 81 6.19 -1.73 2.02
C LEU A 81 6.88 -1.71 0.66
N ALA A 82 6.39 -2.53 -0.27
CA ALA A 82 6.99 -2.72 -1.59
C ALA A 82 6.56 -1.61 -2.55
N VAL A 83 5.26 -1.31 -2.58
CA VAL A 83 4.69 -0.24 -3.39
C VAL A 83 3.29 0.07 -2.86
N THR A 84 2.99 1.35 -2.66
CA THR A 84 1.60 1.81 -2.56
C THR A 84 1.22 2.42 -3.89
N VAL A 85 0.41 1.70 -4.67
CA VAL A 85 -0.24 2.30 -5.85
C VAL A 85 -1.40 3.14 -5.34
N ARG A 86 -1.05 4.30 -4.80
CA ARG A 86 -1.96 5.44 -4.74
C ARG A 86 -2.05 5.94 -6.17
N ASP A 87 -3.14 5.61 -6.87
CA ASP A 87 -3.47 6.27 -8.14
C ASP A 87 -3.73 7.75 -7.84
N SER A 88 -2.64 8.50 -7.79
CA SER A 88 -2.62 9.94 -7.85
C SER A 88 -2.02 10.28 -9.19
N THR A 89 -2.71 10.00 -10.30
CA THR A 89 -2.28 10.61 -11.56
C THR A 89 -3.41 10.74 -12.57
N PRO A 90 -3.71 11.97 -12.99
CA PRO A 90 -3.86 12.19 -14.41
C PRO A 90 -2.68 13.01 -14.88
N SER A 91 -1.76 12.33 -15.56
CA SER A 91 -1.10 12.79 -16.77
C SER A 91 -0.87 14.31 -16.87
N ALA A 92 0.30 14.77 -16.43
CA ALA A 92 0.96 15.90 -17.06
C ALA A 92 2.18 15.40 -17.88
N GLN A 93 1.87 14.73 -19.00
CA GLN A 93 2.57 14.91 -20.29
C GLN A 93 4.04 14.47 -20.39
N THR A 94 4.26 13.22 -20.80
CA THR A 94 5.24 12.98 -21.87
C THR A 94 4.54 13.31 -23.19
N GLY A 95 4.88 14.45 -23.77
CA GLY A 95 4.25 14.99 -24.96
C GLY A 95 5.29 15.64 -25.87
N ARG A 96 6.00 14.78 -26.60
CA ARG A 96 6.47 14.98 -27.97
C ARG A 96 6.57 16.44 -28.46
N GLY A 97 7.81 16.83 -28.75
CA GLY A 97 8.16 16.95 -30.15
C GLY A 97 8.34 18.36 -30.68
N CYS A 98 9.39 18.45 -31.50
CA CYS A 98 9.74 19.54 -32.40
C CYS A 98 10.44 20.75 -31.77
N CYS A 99 11.77 20.58 -31.72
CA CYS A 99 12.72 21.59 -32.18
C CYS A 99 12.22 22.27 -33.46
N CYS A 100 11.64 23.46 -33.34
CA CYS A 100 11.51 24.36 -34.48
C CYS A 100 11.65 25.83 -34.06
N ARG A 101 12.94 26.24 -34.07
CA ARG A 101 13.47 27.57 -34.40
C ARG A 101 13.64 28.59 -33.29
#